data_AF-A0A7Y4KU46-F1
#
_entry.id   AF-A0A7Y4KU46-F1
#
_cell.length_a   1.000
_cell.length_b   1.000
_cell.length_c   1.000
_cell.angle_alpha   90.00
_cell.angle_beta   90.00
_cell.angle_gamma   90.00
#
_symmetry.space_group_name_H-M   'P 1'
#
loop_
_entity.id
_entity.type
_entity.pdbx_description
1 polymer ?
#
loop_
_entity_poly.entity_id
_entity_poly.type
_entity_poly.pdbx_seq_one_letter_code
_entity_poly.pdbx_strand_id
1 'polypeptide(L)'
;AVAVGLFVSVLLHEMAHTFYALRHGGEVHGITLMIVGGVSELAQVPKRPRDEALMALVGPLTSLGLAALLGAVTWGVHGLGLFQVQFALFTLAMLNAVLGVFNLLPAFPMDGGRIVRAALTPRLGMVRATRVAA
;
A
#
# COMPACT_ATOMS: atom_id res chain seq x y z
N ALA A 1 12.83 15.61 7.41
CA ALA A 1 11.47 15.81 6.88
C ALA A 1 11.04 14.66 5.96
N VAL A 2 11.72 14.44 4.81
CA VAL A 2 11.35 13.39 3.85
C VAL A 2 11.35 11.98 4.46
N ALA A 3 12.38 11.60 5.23
CA ALA A 3 12.41 10.29 5.88
C ALA A 3 11.19 10.05 6.79
N VAL A 4 10.88 11.01 7.68
CA VAL A 4 9.70 10.94 8.55
C VAL A 4 8.41 10.88 7.72
N GLY A 5 8.29 11.71 6.67
CA GLY A 5 7.14 11.68 5.77
C GLY A 5 6.97 10.35 5.04
N LEU A 6 8.07 9.68 4.68
CA LEU A 6 8.04 8.35 4.08
C LEU A 6 7.54 7.32 5.10
N PHE A 7 8.07 7.31 6.33
CA PHE A 7 7.59 6.40 7.38
C PHE A 7 6.09 6.62 7.68
N VAL A 8 5.63 7.88 7.73
CA VAL A 8 4.19 8.19 7.86
C VAL A 8 3.41 7.68 6.66
N SER A 9 3.93 7.81 5.43
CA SER A 9 3.26 7.32 4.22
C SER A 9 3.13 5.80 4.22
N VAL A 10 4.18 5.08 4.59
CA VAL A 10 4.18 3.62 4.75
C VAL A 10 3.22 3.20 5.86
N LEU A 11 3.22 3.91 7.00
CA LEU A 11 2.27 3.65 8.08
C LEU A 11 0.82 3.82 7.61
N LEU A 12 0.51 4.91 6.89
CA LEU A 12 -0.84 5.13 6.35
C LEU A 12 -1.25 4.04 5.35
N HIS A 13 -0.32 3.56 4.54
CA HIS A 13 -0.52 2.43 3.63
C HIS A 13 -0.91 1.15 4.40
N GLU A 14 -0.11 0.77 5.40
CA GLU A 14 -0.36 -0.41 6.24
C GLU A 14 -1.63 -0.27 7.11
N MET A 15 -1.90 0.93 7.62
CA MET A 15 -3.12 1.23 8.36
C MET A 15 -4.35 1.06 7.47
N ALA A 16 -4.28 1.39 6.18
CA ALA A 16 -5.40 1.24 5.26
C ALA A 16 -5.74 -0.26 5.07
N HIS A 17 -4.74 -1.12 4.91
CA HIS A 17 -4.93 -2.58 4.91
C HIS A 17 -5.54 -3.07 6.22
N THR A 18 -4.95 -2.67 7.34
CA THR A 18 -5.36 -3.10 8.68
C THR A 18 -6.80 -2.69 8.97
N PHE A 19 -7.17 -1.45 8.67
CA PHE A 19 -8.52 -0.94 8.85
C PHE A 19 -9.53 -1.72 8.00
N TYR A 20 -9.20 -2.01 6.74
CA TYR A 20 -10.06 -2.82 5.88
C TYR A 20 -10.23 -4.24 6.45
N ALA A 21 -9.12 -4.87 6.86
CA ALA A 21 -9.11 -6.22 7.42
C ALA A 21 -10.02 -6.33 8.65
N LEU A 22 -9.84 -5.43 9.63
CA LEU A 22 -10.62 -5.40 10.87
C LEU A 22 -12.12 -5.22 10.60
N ARG A 23 -12.49 -4.39 9.62
CA ARG A 23 -13.89 -4.18 9.21
C ARG A 23 -14.53 -5.41 8.55
N HIS A 24 -13.71 -6.31 7.98
CA HIS A 24 -14.18 -7.49 7.24
C HIS A 24 -13.83 -8.80 7.95
N GLY A 25 -13.64 -8.75 9.28
CA GLY A 25 -13.46 -9.94 10.13
C GLY A 25 -12.08 -10.59 10.04
N GLY A 26 -11.06 -9.85 9.57
CA GLY A 26 -9.66 -10.21 9.74
C GLY A 26 -9.13 -9.78 11.10
N GLU A 27 -8.00 -10.37 11.50
CA GLU A 27 -7.32 -10.08 12.77
C GLU A 27 -5.89 -9.59 12.49
N VAL A 28 -5.48 -8.51 13.15
CA VAL A 28 -4.15 -7.88 13.02
C VAL A 28 -3.56 -7.70 14.40
N HIS A 29 -2.33 -8.20 14.62
CA HIS A 29 -1.63 -8.07 15.90
C HIS A 29 -0.85 -6.77 16.04
N GLY A 30 -0.32 -6.25 14.93
CA GLY A 30 0.47 -5.03 14.92
C GLY A 30 0.90 -4.60 13.52
N ILE A 31 1.52 -3.42 13.45
CA ILE A 31 2.17 -2.91 12.24
C ILE A 31 3.64 -2.68 12.60
N THR A 32 4.53 -3.39 11.92
CA THR A 32 5.97 -3.27 12.10
C THR A 32 6.56 -2.46 10.95
N LEU A 33 7.15 -1.31 11.26
CA LEU A 33 7.82 -0.45 10.28
C LEU A 33 9.30 -0.82 10.22
N MET A 34 9.74 -1.28 9.05
CA MET A 34 11.12 -1.64 8.75
C MET A 34 11.76 -0.60 7.83
N ILE A 35 13.09 -0.64 7.70
CA ILE A 35 13.81 0.24 6.76
C ILE A 35 13.42 -0.06 5.30
N VAL A 36 13.07 -1.32 5.01
CA VAL A 36 12.73 -1.78 3.65
C VAL A 36 11.24 -1.59 3.32
N GLY A 37 10.39 -1.23 4.29
CA GLY A 37 8.95 -1.11 4.10
C GLY A 37 8.15 -1.25 5.41
N GLY A 38 6.84 -1.45 5.31
CA GLY A 38 5.98 -1.80 6.44
C GLY A 38 5.48 -3.23 6.28
N VAL A 39 5.26 -3.92 7.40
CA VAL A 39 4.57 -5.21 7.40
C VAL A 39 3.47 -5.18 8.45
N SER A 40 2.22 -5.33 8.00
CA SER A 40 1.09 -5.62 8.88
C SER A 40 1.11 -7.10 9.30
N GLU A 41 1.18 -7.35 10.60
CA GLU A 41 1.15 -8.68 11.18
C GLU A 41 -0.30 -9.19 11.21
N LEU A 42 -0.75 -9.69 10.06
CA LEU A 42 -2.05 -10.32 9.87
C LEU A 42 -2.09 -11.69 10.55
N ALA A 43 -2.84 -11.80 11.65
CA ALA A 43 -3.12 -13.05 12.34
C ALA A 43 -4.12 -13.90 11.55
N GLN A 44 -5.14 -13.24 10.98
CA GLN A 44 -6.11 -13.85 10.09
C GLN A 44 -6.42 -12.92 8.91
N VAL A 45 -6.21 -13.44 7.70
CA VAL A 45 -6.63 -12.79 6.46
C VAL A 45 -8.15 -12.95 6.30
N PRO A 46 -8.87 -11.96 5.71
CA PRO A 46 -10.30 -12.09 5.44
C PRO A 46 -10.65 -13.40 4.72
N LYS A 47 -11.71 -14.08 5.17
CA LYS A 47 -12.07 -15.43 4.69
C LYS A 47 -12.52 -15.47 3.23
N ARG A 48 -13.06 -14.37 2.71
CA ARG A 48 -13.56 -14.29 1.34
C ARG A 48 -12.43 -13.78 0.43
N PRO A 49 -12.14 -14.46 -0.69
CA PRO A 49 -11.10 -14.00 -1.62
C PRO A 49 -11.35 -12.58 -2.11
N ARG A 50 -12.60 -12.18 -2.32
CA ARG A 50 -12.93 -10.79 -2.67
C ARG A 50 -12.44 -9.78 -1.62
N ASP A 51 -12.61 -10.09 -0.34
CA ASP A 51 -12.23 -9.20 0.75
C ASP A 51 -10.70 -9.13 0.89
N GLU A 52 -10.00 -10.24 0.63
CA GLU A 52 -8.53 -10.24 0.52
C GLU A 52 -8.04 -9.36 -0.64
N ALA A 53 -8.64 -9.46 -1.82
CA ALA A 53 -8.29 -8.64 -2.98
C ALA A 53 -8.53 -7.15 -2.72
N LEU A 54 -9.68 -6.80 -2.14
CA LEU A 54 -10.02 -5.42 -1.81
C LEU A 54 -9.12 -4.86 -0.71
N MET A 55 -8.81 -5.66 0.33
CA MET A 55 -7.83 -5.30 1.35
C MET A 55 -6.49 -4.99 0.71
N ALA A 56 -5.97 -5.87 -0.14
CA ALA A 56 -4.70 -5.70 -0.85
C ALA A 56 -4.71 -4.49 -1.79
N LEU A 57 -5.86 -4.11 -2.35
CA LEU A 57 -5.97 -2.93 -3.22
C LEU A 57 -5.98 -1.60 -2.45
N VAL A 58 -6.54 -1.57 -1.23
CA VAL A 58 -6.77 -0.33 -0.47
C VAL A 58 -5.46 0.37 -0.04
N GLY A 59 -4.42 -0.38 0.32
CA GLY A 59 -3.10 0.20 0.64
C GLY A 59 -2.48 0.95 -0.54
N PRO A 60 -2.27 0.29 -1.70
CA PRO A 60 -1.76 0.94 -2.91
C PRO A 60 -2.58 2.16 -3.33
N LEU A 61 -3.92 2.08 -3.27
CA LEU A 61 -4.78 3.23 -3.55
C LEU A 61 -4.55 4.39 -2.58
N THR A 62 -4.30 4.10 -1.31
CA THR A 62 -3.96 5.12 -0.30
C THR A 62 -2.64 5.81 -0.66
N SER A 63 -1.60 5.06 -1.03
CA SER A 63 -0.33 5.63 -1.48
C SER A 63 -0.46 6.44 -2.76
N LEU A 64 -1.20 5.96 -3.76
CA LEU A 64 -1.44 6.72 -4.99
C LEU A 64 -2.26 8.01 -4.71
N GLY A 65 -3.22 7.95 -3.81
CA GLY A 65 -3.97 9.13 -3.35
C GLY A 65 -3.06 10.16 -2.66
N LEU A 66 -2.16 9.71 -1.79
CA LEU A 66 -1.14 10.56 -1.17
C LEU A 66 -0.19 11.16 -2.22
N ALA A 67 0.23 10.38 -3.22
CA ALA A 67 1.06 10.86 -4.31
C ALA A 67 0.38 11.98 -5.10
N ALA A 68 -0.88 11.81 -5.46
CA ALA A 68 -1.66 12.81 -6.17
C ALA A 68 -1.86 14.09 -5.34
N LEU A 69 -2.19 13.94 -4.05
CA LEU A 69 -2.36 15.07 -3.13
C LEU A 69 -1.05 15.87 -2.98
N LEU A 70 0.05 15.19 -2.67
CA LEU A 70 1.35 15.84 -2.49
C LEU A 70 1.86 16.46 -3.79
N GLY A 71 1.61 15.83 -4.94
CA GLY A 71 1.90 16.39 -6.26
C GLY A 71 1.11 17.67 -6.53
N ALA A 72 -0.19 17.69 -6.21
CA ALA A 72 -1.03 18.88 -6.35
C ALA A 72 -0.55 20.03 -5.45
N VAL A 73 -0.18 19.75 -4.20
CA VAL A 73 0.40 20.75 -3.29
C VAL A 73 1.74 21.26 -3.81
N THR A 74 2.59 20.38 -4.33
CA THR A 74 3.88 20.74 -4.95
C THR A 74 3.68 21.73 -6.11
N TRP A 75 2.67 21.49 -6.95
CA TRP A 75 2.31 22.38 -8.05
C TRP A 75 1.82 23.74 -7.51
N GLY A 76 0.96 23.75 -6.50
CA GLY A 76 0.41 24.98 -5.92
C GLY A 76 1.45 25.89 -5.24
N VAL A 77 2.55 25.33 -4.73
CA VAL A 77 3.64 26.12 -4.13
C VAL A 77 4.73 26.53 -5.12
N HIS A 78 4.59 26.17 -6.40
CA HIS A 78 5.55 26.50 -7.43
C HIS A 78 5.66 28.03 -7.60
N GLY A 79 6.91 28.54 -7.69
CA GLY A 79 7.17 29.97 -7.85
C GLY A 79 7.19 30.79 -6.55
N LEU A 80 6.88 30.20 -5.39
CA LEU A 80 6.92 30.89 -4.08
C LEU A 80 8.33 31.04 -3.48
N GLY A 81 9.38 30.60 -4.19
CA GLY A 81 10.76 30.61 -3.67
C GLY A 81 11.06 29.56 -2.58
N LEU A 82 10.09 28.69 -2.24
CA LEU A 82 10.19 27.67 -1.19
C LEU A 82 10.85 26.37 -1.71
N PHE A 83 12.05 26.47 -2.28
CA PHE A 83 12.71 25.35 -2.99
C PHE A 83 12.81 24.07 -2.14
N GLN A 84 13.22 24.19 -0.87
CA GLN A 84 13.41 23.03 0.01
C GLN A 84 12.08 22.30 0.31
N VAL A 85 10.99 23.06 0.48
CA VAL A 85 9.66 22.49 0.73
C VAL A 85 9.12 21.84 -0.53
N GLN A 86 9.24 22.52 -1.67
CA GLN A 86 8.82 21.98 -2.96
C GLN A 86 9.55 20.68 -3.29
N PHE A 87 10.87 20.63 -3.08
CA PHE A 87 11.67 19.42 -3.26
C PHE A 87 11.18 18.28 -2.36
N ALA A 88 10.98 18.54 -1.07
CA ALA A 88 10.51 17.52 -0.12
C ALA A 88 9.11 16.97 -0.49
N LEU A 89 8.17 17.84 -0.86
CA LEU A 89 6.82 17.45 -1.29
C LEU A 89 6.86 16.62 -2.57
N PHE A 90 7.63 17.05 -3.56
CA PHE A 90 7.82 16.33 -4.82
C PHE A 90 8.42 14.94 -4.59
N THR A 91 9.47 14.85 -3.77
CA THR A 91 10.10 13.57 -3.44
C THR A 91 9.12 12.64 -2.74
N LEU A 92 8.34 13.13 -1.76
CA LEU A 92 7.33 12.32 -1.07
C LEU A 92 6.20 11.87 -2.00
N ALA A 93 5.78 12.73 -2.94
CA ALA A 93 4.80 12.37 -3.96
C ALA A 93 5.31 11.22 -4.84
N MET A 94 6.56 11.32 -5.32
CA MET A 94 7.19 10.26 -6.11
C MET A 94 7.39 8.96 -5.34
N LEU A 95 7.84 9.03 -4.09
CA LEU A 95 8.00 7.83 -3.26
C LEU A 95 6.66 7.13 -3.01
N ASN A 96 5.57 7.88 -2.79
CA ASN A 96 4.23 7.32 -2.66
C ASN A 96 3.70 6.73 -3.97
N ALA A 97 3.99 7.36 -5.12
CA ALA A 97 3.64 6.82 -6.42
C ALA A 97 4.36 5.50 -6.67
N VAL A 98 5.67 5.46 -6.40
CA VAL A 98 6.49 4.25 -6.47
C VAL A 98 5.93 3.18 -5.53
N LEU A 99 5.72 3.48 -4.25
CA LEU A 99 5.16 2.54 -3.28
C LEU A 99 3.83 1.93 -3.74
N GLY A 100 2.90 2.77 -4.21
CA GLY A 100 1.60 2.32 -4.72
C GLY A 100 1.70 1.49 -6.00
N VAL A 101 2.45 1.95 -7.01
CA VAL A 101 2.59 1.22 -8.29
C VAL A 101 3.31 -0.11 -8.10
N PHE A 102 4.42 -0.10 -7.35
CA PHE A 102 5.18 -1.32 -7.09
C PHE A 102 4.32 -2.32 -6.31
N ASN A 103 3.57 -1.89 -5.29
CA ASN A 103 2.69 -2.81 -4.57
C ASN A 103 1.54 -3.36 -5.41
N LEU A 104 1.19 -2.76 -6.56
CA LEU A 104 0.20 -3.33 -7.50
C LEU A 104 0.78 -4.35 -8.48
N LEU A 105 2.10 -4.57 -8.50
CA LEU A 105 2.70 -5.57 -9.37
C LEU A 105 2.19 -6.99 -9.02
N PRO A 106 1.83 -7.81 -10.03
CA PRO A 106 1.22 -9.12 -9.83
C PRO A 106 2.26 -10.19 -9.44
N ALA A 107 3.00 -9.98 -8.36
CA ALA A 107 4.03 -10.88 -7.87
C ALA A 107 4.07 -10.86 -6.33
N PHE A 108 4.23 -12.01 -5.67
CA PHE A 108 4.57 -12.05 -4.25
C PHE A 108 5.99 -11.50 -4.02
N PRO A 109 6.26 -10.80 -2.91
CA PRO A 109 5.40 -10.58 -1.75
C PRO A 109 4.41 -9.39 -1.83
N MET A 110 4.26 -8.77 -2.99
CA MET A 110 3.52 -7.51 -3.18
C MET A 110 1.99 -7.71 -3.13
N ASP A 111 1.25 -6.62 -2.91
CA ASP A 111 -0.21 -6.67 -2.81
C ASP A 111 -0.88 -7.12 -4.10
N GLY A 112 -0.34 -6.76 -5.27
CA GLY A 112 -0.83 -7.22 -6.57
C GLY A 112 -0.77 -8.74 -6.71
N GLY A 113 0.24 -9.39 -6.12
CA GLY A 113 0.30 -10.85 -6.00
C GLY A 113 -0.87 -11.41 -5.18
N ARG A 114 -1.22 -10.76 -4.07
CA ARG A 114 -2.40 -11.13 -3.24
C ARG A 114 -3.71 -10.91 -4.00
N ILE A 115 -3.83 -9.83 -4.77
CA ILE A 115 -4.99 -9.56 -5.64
C ILE A 115 -5.15 -10.70 -6.67
N VAL A 116 -4.07 -11.06 -7.36
CA VAL A 116 -4.08 -12.16 -8.34
C VAL A 116 -4.41 -13.50 -7.67
N ARG A 117 -3.76 -13.82 -6.55
CA ARG A 117 -4.05 -15.02 -5.77
C ARG A 117 -5.53 -15.09 -5.44
N ALA A 118 -6.07 -14.03 -4.85
CA ALA A 118 -7.45 -13.99 -4.41
C ALA A 118 -8.45 -14.07 -5.59
N ALA A 119 -8.13 -13.50 -6.75
CA ALA A 119 -8.93 -13.64 -7.96
C ALA A 119 -8.93 -15.09 -8.51
N LEU A 120 -7.81 -15.81 -8.36
CA LEU A 120 -7.65 -17.18 -8.87
C LEU A 120 -8.14 -18.26 -7.90
N THR A 121 -8.18 -17.99 -6.58
CA THR A 121 -8.57 -18.94 -5.54
C THR A 121 -9.92 -19.63 -5.79
N PRO A 122 -11.00 -18.96 -6.23
CA PRO A 122 -12.27 -19.61 -6.52
C PRO A 122 -12.22 -20.68 -7.63
N ARG A 123 -11.25 -20.58 -8.56
CA ARG A 123 -11.12 -21.49 -9.71
C ARG A 123 -10.04 -22.54 -9.52
N LEU A 124 -8.90 -22.17 -8.95
CA LEU A 124 -7.71 -23.02 -8.86
C LEU A 124 -7.51 -23.63 -7.47
N GLY A 125 -8.22 -23.14 -6.45
CA GLY A 125 -7.92 -23.41 -5.05
C GLY A 125 -6.69 -22.63 -4.58
N MET A 126 -6.58 -22.44 -3.26
CA MET A 126 -5.59 -21.55 -2.63
C MET A 126 -4.14 -21.89 -2.99
N VAL A 127 -3.78 -23.18 -3.01
CA VAL A 127 -2.40 -23.63 -3.23
C VAL A 127 -1.93 -23.32 -4.65
N ARG A 128 -2.74 -23.63 -5.66
CA ARG A 128 -2.39 -23.36 -7.07
C ARG A 128 -2.44 -21.86 -7.38
N ALA A 129 -3.42 -21.14 -6.83
CA ALA A 129 -3.50 -19.68 -6.96
C ALA A 129 -2.26 -18.99 -6.39
N THR A 130 -1.75 -19.46 -5.24
CA THR A 130 -0.51 -18.93 -4.64
C THR A 130 0.70 -19.21 -5.52
N ARG A 131 0.79 -20.40 -6.13
CA ARG A 131 1.91 -20.75 -7.04
C ARG A 131 1.93 -19.91 -8.33
N VAL A 132 0.76 -19.47 -8.81
CA VAL A 132 0.67 -18.61 -10.01
C VAL A 132 1.03 -17.16 -9.69
N ALA A 133 0.74 -16.71 -8.47
CA ALA A 133 1.00 -15.35 -8.02
C ALA A 133 2.42 -15.14 -7.43
N ALA A 134 3.17 -16.23 -7.21
CA ALA A 134 4.54 -16.21 -6.69
C ALA A 134 5.56 -16.26 -7.82
#